data_AF-C4XHX8-F1
#
_entry.id   AF-C4XHX8-F1
#
_cell.length_a   1.000
_cell.length_b   1.000
_cell.length_c   1.000
_cell.angle_alpha   90.00
_cell.angle_beta   90.00
_cell.angle_gamma   90.00
#
_symmetry.space_group_name_H-M   'P 1'
#
loop_
_entity.id
_entity.type
_entity.pdbx_description
1 polymer ?
#
loop_
_entity_poly.entity_id
_entity_poly.type
_entity_poly.pdbx_seq_one_letter_code
_entity_poly.pdbx_strand_id
1 'polypeptide(L)'
;MDIFKNNIADVYTFWIDRDERAGLYYPSAVDSIVVNPKEHTLRVELRGNDEEFQVVFKKENSKWFYKSDAYEDGDEEEWFAIDCFVGNGEFVFVRSDDYEQIYFHVVFE
;
A
#
# COMPACT_ATOMS: atom_id res chain seq x y z
N MET A 1 -10.62 14.26 1.51
CA MET A 1 -10.22 13.62 0.25
C MET A 1 -10.76 12.20 0.24
N ASP A 2 -11.12 11.65 -0.92
CA ASP A 2 -11.72 10.30 -1.05
C ASP A 2 -10.99 9.53 -2.16
N ILE A 3 -10.12 8.60 -1.80
CA ILE A 3 -9.27 7.84 -2.73
C ILE A 3 -10.08 7.18 -3.86
N PHE A 4 -11.33 6.79 -3.59
CA PHE A 4 -12.18 6.11 -4.58
C PHE A 4 -12.86 7.05 -5.59
N LYS A 5 -12.64 8.36 -5.45
CA LYS A 5 -13.22 9.41 -6.32
C LYS A 5 -12.17 10.28 -6.99
N ASN A 6 -10.88 10.11 -6.68
CA ASN A 6 -9.79 10.91 -7.23
C ASN A 6 -9.00 10.09 -8.25
N ASN A 7 -8.39 10.76 -9.23
CA ASN A 7 -7.45 10.12 -10.15
C ASN A 7 -6.13 9.89 -9.42
N ILE A 8 -5.75 8.63 -9.28
CA ILE A 8 -4.47 8.25 -8.69
C ILE A 8 -3.41 8.36 -9.79
N ALA A 9 -2.43 9.23 -9.59
CA ALA A 9 -1.32 9.45 -10.50
C ALA A 9 -0.25 8.37 -10.36
N ASP A 10 0.06 7.97 -9.12
CA ASP A 10 1.06 6.95 -8.80
C ASP A 10 0.82 6.35 -7.42
N VAL A 11 1.40 5.17 -7.20
CA VAL A 11 1.53 4.53 -5.89
C VAL A 11 2.95 4.02 -5.74
N TYR A 12 3.58 4.28 -4.61
CA TYR A 12 4.90 3.71 -4.31
C TYR A 12 4.99 3.36 -2.84
N THR A 13 5.91 2.46 -2.51
CA THR A 13 6.17 2.08 -1.13
C THR A 13 7.64 2.20 -0.75
N PHE A 14 7.85 2.59 0.50
CA PHE A 14 9.12 2.45 1.20
C PHE A 14 8.97 1.35 2.24
N TRP A 15 9.72 0.27 2.07
CA TRP A 15 9.81 -0.84 3.03
C TRP A 15 11.10 -0.70 3.81
N ILE A 16 11.00 -0.49 5.12
CA ILE A 16 12.15 -0.31 5.99
C ILE A 16 12.29 -1.52 6.90
N ASP A 17 13.39 -2.25 6.76
CA ASP A 17 13.86 -3.20 7.76
C ASP A 17 14.49 -2.41 8.92
N ARG A 18 13.95 -2.59 10.14
CA ARG A 18 14.40 -1.83 11.31
C ARG A 18 15.71 -2.34 11.88
N ASP A 19 16.01 -3.62 11.73
CA ASP A 19 17.22 -4.25 12.22
C ASP A 19 18.41 -3.89 11.32
N GLU A 20 18.23 -3.98 10.01
CA GLU A 20 19.25 -3.67 9.02
C GLU A 20 19.39 -2.17 8.73
N ARG A 21 18.38 -1.37 9.12
CA ARG A 21 18.24 0.06 8.75
C ARG A 21 18.33 0.28 7.24
N ALA A 22 17.94 -0.73 6.47
CA ALA A 22 17.87 -0.68 5.02
C ALA A 22 16.44 -0.29 4.60
N GLY A 23 16.35 0.58 3.59
CA GLY A 23 15.08 1.00 3.02
C GLY A 23 15.03 0.61 1.55
N LEU A 24 14.00 -0.14 1.17
CA LEU A 24 13.74 -0.55 -0.20
C LEU A 24 12.60 0.30 -0.77
N TYR A 25 12.73 0.68 -2.03
CA TYR A 25 11.73 1.49 -2.76
C TYR A 25 11.11 0.65 -3.87
N TYR A 26 9.78 0.63 -3.91
CA TYR A 26 9.03 -0.08 -4.94
C TYR A 26 7.96 0.85 -5.53
N PRO A 27 8.14 1.36 -6.76
CA PRO A 27 7.12 2.08 -7.50
C PRO A 27 6.04 1.15 -8.04
N SER A 28 4.88 1.70 -8.38
CA SER A 28 3.83 0.96 -9.08
C SER A 28 4.30 0.51 -10.46
N ALA A 29 3.91 -0.72 -10.83
CA ALA A 29 4.03 -1.18 -12.19
C ALA A 29 3.06 -0.38 -13.10
N VAL A 30 3.48 -0.17 -14.35
CA VAL A 30 2.69 0.58 -15.34
C VAL A 30 1.30 -0.04 -15.49
N ASP A 31 0.27 0.81 -15.44
CA ASP A 31 -1.15 0.44 -15.58
C ASP A 31 -1.66 -0.60 -14.55
N SER A 32 -0.98 -0.78 -13.42
CA SER A 32 -1.36 -1.79 -12.40
C SER A 32 -2.39 -1.29 -11.38
N ILE A 33 -2.59 0.02 -11.29
CA ILE A 33 -3.47 0.67 -10.30
C ILE A 33 -4.92 0.43 -10.69
N VAL A 34 -5.64 -0.34 -9.88
CA VAL A 34 -7.06 -0.66 -10.07
C VAL A 34 -7.86 -0.20 -8.87
N VAL A 35 -8.77 0.74 -9.09
CA VAL A 35 -9.71 1.23 -8.07
C VAL A 35 -11.08 0.59 -8.28
N ASN A 36 -11.67 0.02 -7.23
CA ASN A 36 -13.05 -0.46 -7.23
C ASN A 36 -13.87 0.28 -6.16
N PRO A 37 -14.59 1.35 -6.56
CA PRO A 37 -15.38 2.14 -5.62
C PRO A 37 -16.55 1.39 -4.98
N LYS A 38 -17.06 0.33 -5.60
CA LYS A 38 -18.19 -0.45 -5.06
C LYS A 38 -17.77 -1.28 -3.85
N GLU A 39 -16.61 -1.92 -3.97
CA GLU A 39 -16.03 -2.75 -2.91
C GLU A 39 -15.14 -1.94 -1.94
N HIS A 40 -14.96 -0.64 -2.22
CA HIS A 40 -14.03 0.24 -1.50
C HIS A 40 -12.62 -0.35 -1.43
N THR A 41 -12.11 -0.81 -2.58
CA THR A 41 -10.76 -1.38 -2.71
C THR A 41 -9.90 -0.61 -3.70
N LEU A 42 -8.60 -0.61 -3.43
CA LEU A 42 -7.53 -0.18 -4.32
C LEU A 42 -6.54 -1.33 -4.41
N ARG A 43 -6.18 -1.74 -5.62
CA ARG A 43 -5.16 -2.75 -5.88
C ARG A 43 -4.04 -2.14 -6.71
N VAL A 44 -2.81 -2.53 -6.42
CA VAL A 44 -1.61 -2.09 -7.14
C VAL A 44 -0.60 -3.23 -7.17
N GLU A 45 0.14 -3.35 -8.26
CA GLU A 45 1.36 -4.16 -8.34
C GLU A 45 2.57 -3.24 -8.18
N LEU A 46 3.52 -3.61 -7.34
CA LEU A 46 4.72 -2.86 -6.99
C LEU A 46 5.94 -3.65 -7.44
N ARG A 47 6.92 -2.98 -8.08
CA ARG A 47 8.11 -3.64 -8.64
C ARG A 47 9.37 -2.84 -8.37
N GLY A 48 10.37 -3.47 -7.76
CA GLY A 48 11.66 -2.86 -7.45
C GLY A 48 12.59 -3.86 -6.80
N ASN A 49 13.89 -3.58 -6.79
CA ASN A 49 14.89 -4.39 -6.08
C ASN A 49 14.88 -5.89 -6.45
N ASP A 50 14.65 -6.20 -7.72
CA ASP A 50 14.51 -7.57 -8.27
C ASP A 50 13.32 -8.38 -7.72
N GLU A 51 12.36 -7.72 -7.07
CA GLU A 51 11.13 -8.30 -6.53
C GLU A 51 9.87 -7.64 -7.13
N GLU A 52 8.76 -8.37 -7.04
CA GLU A 52 7.44 -7.92 -7.44
C GLU A 52 6.39 -8.50 -6.50
N PHE A 53 5.44 -7.66 -6.10
CA PHE A 53 4.32 -8.07 -5.25
C PHE A 53 3.10 -7.17 -5.48
N GLN A 54 1.94 -7.69 -5.13
CA GLN A 54 0.65 -7.02 -5.23
C GLN A 54 0.14 -6.63 -3.85
N VAL A 55 -0.40 -5.42 -3.73
CA VAL A 55 -1.06 -4.94 -2.52
C VAL A 55 -2.52 -4.59 -2.82
N VAL A 56 -3.41 -5.00 -1.92
CA VAL A 56 -4.82 -4.60 -1.94
C VAL A 56 -5.14 -3.84 -0.67
N PHE A 57 -5.56 -2.60 -0.80
CA PHE A 57 -6.14 -1.79 0.27
C PHE A 57 -7.66 -1.91 0.26
N LYS A 58 -8.26 -1.95 1.44
CA LYS A 58 -9.72 -1.97 1.63
C LYS A 58 -10.13 -0.99 2.72
N LYS A 59 -11.25 -0.31 2.51
CA LYS A 59 -11.89 0.52 3.54
C LYS A 59 -13.17 -0.14 4.04
N GLU A 60 -13.25 -0.36 5.35
CA GLU A 60 -14.47 -0.85 6.01
C GLU A 60 -14.77 -0.04 7.26
N ASN A 61 -16.01 0.44 7.43
CA ASN A 61 -16.44 1.14 8.66
C ASN A 61 -15.47 2.26 9.11
N SER A 62 -14.94 3.03 8.16
CA SER A 62 -13.93 4.09 8.34
C SER A 62 -12.53 3.63 8.76
N LYS A 63 -12.26 2.33 8.81
CA LYS A 63 -10.93 1.75 9.03
C LYS A 63 -10.33 1.29 7.71
N TRP A 64 -9.00 1.26 7.68
CA TRP A 64 -8.23 0.79 6.55
C TRP A 64 -7.56 -0.53 6.87
N PHE A 65 -7.52 -1.38 5.85
CA PHE A 65 -6.87 -2.67 5.88
C PHE A 65 -6.06 -2.84 4.61
N TYR A 66 -4.99 -3.64 4.67
CA TYR A 66 -4.28 -4.09 3.49
C TYR A 66 -3.98 -5.58 3.57
N LYS A 67 -3.73 -6.17 2.40
CA LYS A 67 -3.09 -7.47 2.26
C LYS A 67 -2.08 -7.41 1.13
N SER A 68 -1.05 -8.25 1.21
CA SER A 68 0.04 -8.32 0.24
C SER A 68 0.44 -9.77 0.01
N ASP A 69 0.88 -10.12 -1.19
CA ASP A 69 1.51 -11.42 -1.49
C ASP A 69 3.04 -11.39 -1.32
N ALA A 70 3.62 -10.26 -0.87
CA ALA A 70 5.05 -10.16 -0.55
C ALA A 70 5.47 -11.02 0.65
N TYR A 71 4.51 -11.36 1.52
CA TYR A 71 4.76 -12.13 2.73
C TYR A 71 4.57 -13.63 2.43
N GLU A 72 5.68 -14.35 2.22
CA GLU A 72 5.65 -15.80 1.96
C GLU A 72 5.20 -16.63 3.19
N ASP A 73 5.28 -16.07 4.40
CA ASP A 73 5.05 -16.78 5.68
C ASP A 73 3.68 -16.47 6.35
N GLY A 74 2.86 -15.61 5.74
CA GLY A 74 1.50 -15.31 6.20
C GLY A 74 0.45 -16.02 5.35
N ASP A 75 -0.71 -16.37 5.92
CA ASP A 75 -1.85 -16.75 5.08
C ASP A 75 -2.13 -15.58 4.12
N GLU A 76 -1.96 -15.77 2.80
CA GLU A 76 -2.21 -14.79 1.72
C GLU A 76 -3.63 -14.16 1.77
N GLU A 77 -4.49 -14.69 2.64
CA GLU A 77 -5.86 -14.28 2.92
C GLU A 77 -6.02 -13.31 4.11
N GLU A 78 -4.98 -13.07 4.91
CA GLU A 78 -5.09 -12.22 6.10
C GLU A 78 -5.12 -10.72 5.76
N TRP A 79 -6.04 -10.00 6.40
CA TRP A 79 -6.15 -8.55 6.30
C TRP A 79 -5.54 -7.88 7.52
N PHE A 80 -4.51 -7.06 7.30
CA PHE A 80 -3.85 -6.29 8.35
C PHE A 80 -4.45 -4.90 8.46
N ALA A 81 -4.73 -4.45 9.68
CA ALA A 81 -5.10 -3.07 9.93
C ALA A 81 -3.91 -2.15 9.59
N ILE A 82 -4.20 -1.01 8.94
CA ILE A 82 -3.19 -0.03 8.54
C ILE A 82 -3.65 1.38 8.87
N ASP A 83 -2.75 2.20 9.36
CA ASP A 83 -3.04 3.61 9.62
C ASP A 83 -3.01 4.39 8.32
N CYS A 84 -3.80 5.45 8.21
CA CYS A 84 -3.91 6.26 7.01
C CYS A 84 -3.89 7.74 7.37
N PHE A 85 -2.95 8.47 6.78
CA PHE A 85 -2.78 9.90 6.91
C PHE A 85 -3.14 10.57 5.58
N VAL A 86 -3.79 11.73 5.65
CA VAL A 86 -4.22 12.48 4.48
C VAL A 86 -3.35 13.72 4.34
N GLY A 87 -2.54 13.74 3.29
CA GLY A 87 -1.71 14.88 2.91
C GLY A 87 -2.39 15.76 1.87
N ASN A 88 -1.68 16.80 1.44
CA ASN A 88 -2.10 17.62 0.30
C ASN A 88 -1.67 16.94 -1.00
N GLY A 89 -2.60 16.24 -1.66
CA GLY A 89 -2.32 15.50 -2.90
C GLY A 89 -1.86 14.05 -2.71
N GLU A 90 -1.89 13.52 -1.48
CA GLU A 90 -1.58 12.10 -1.24
C GLU A 90 -2.37 11.52 -0.05
N PHE A 91 -2.52 10.19 -0.04
CA PHE A 91 -2.68 9.42 1.20
C PHE A 91 -1.38 8.67 1.49
N VAL A 92 -1.03 8.61 2.78
CA VAL A 92 0.09 7.80 3.25
C VAL A 92 -0.47 6.73 4.18
N PHE A 93 -0.35 5.47 3.78
CA PHE A 93 -0.68 4.33 4.62
C PHE A 93 0.57 3.84 5.33
N VAL A 94 0.46 3.59 6.64
CA VAL A 94 1.59 3.20 7.48
C VAL A 94 1.28 1.92 8.23
N ARG A 95 2.11 0.91 8.01
CA ARG A 95 2.17 -0.29 8.84
C ARG A 95 3.53 -0.33 9.54
N SER A 96 3.54 -0.66 10.81
CA SER A 96 4.76 -0.86 11.57
C SER A 96 4.56 -1.96 12.60
N ASP A 97 5.60 -2.76 12.77
CA ASP A 97 5.75 -3.68 13.88
C ASP A 97 7.18 -3.60 14.45
N ASP A 98 7.59 -4.65 15.16
CA ASP A 98 8.89 -4.73 15.82
C ASP A 98 10.05 -4.90 14.83
N TYR A 99 9.80 -5.43 13.63
CA TYR A 99 10.82 -5.77 12.64
C TYR A 99 10.86 -4.77 11.48
N GLU A 100 9.71 -4.23 11.10
CA GLU A 100 9.62 -3.42 9.89
C GLU A 100 8.69 -2.21 10.02
N GLN A 101 8.85 -1.32 9.04
CA GLN A 101 7.94 -0.22 8.81
C GLN A 101 7.74 0.01 7.32
N ILE A 102 6.50 -0.04 6.88
CA ILE A 102 6.11 0.13 5.49
C ILE A 102 5.27 1.41 5.34
N TYR A 103 5.64 2.23 4.37
CA TYR A 103 4.91 3.44 3.97
C TYR A 103 4.41 3.29 2.54
N PHE A 104 3.11 3.17 2.34
CA PHE A 104 2.51 3.21 1.00
C PHE A 104 1.99 4.62 0.73
N HIS A 105 2.54 5.27 -0.28
CA HIS A 105 2.09 6.57 -0.76
C HIS A 105 1.17 6.37 -1.94
N VAL A 106 -0.03 6.96 -1.88
CA VAL A 106 -0.97 7.04 -3.00
C VAL A 106 -1.10 8.50 -3.40
N VAL A 107 -0.55 8.86 -4.55
CA VAL A 107 -0.46 10.24 -5.05
C VAL A 107 -1.61 10.52 -6.03
N PHE A 108 -2.20 11.71 -5.95
CA PHE A 108 -3.26 12.15 -6.84
C PHE A 108 -2.78 13.16 -7.88
N GLU A 109 -3.51 13.26 -8.98
CA GLU A 109 -3.39 14.33 -9.98
C GLU A 109 -3.79 15.72 -9.45
#